data_AF-A0A529Y790-F1
#
_entry.id   AF-A0A529Y790-F1
#
_cell.length_a   1.000
_cell.length_b   1.000
_cell.length_c   1.000
_cell.angle_alpha   90.00
_cell.angle_beta   90.00
_cell.angle_gamma   90.00
#
_symmetry.space_group_name_H-M   'P 1'
#
loop_
_entity.id
_entity.type
_entity.pdbx_description
1 polymer ?
#
loop_
_entity_poly.entity_id
_entity_poly.type
_entity_poly.pdbx_seq_one_letter_code
_entity_poly.pdbx_strand_id
1 'polypeptide(L)'
;MHHTLATRFGRNSHQISGREALDNEALYRHVPSIFAREAHDSRSDRYVYVPTIEIVEGLRREGWFPFFAVQAVPRDGSRHGHAKHMLRLRRDDGIGKPEAAEVIIVNSHDGTSAYQMFAGVLRFVCTNSMIAGERFEEVRVPHKGGIQDQIIEGVYTVAEDFPRLIEATETMKDTRLSEGEQRVLAEA
;
A
#
# COMPACT_ATOMS: atom_id res chain seq x y z
N MET A 1 3.33 -19.61 -10.11
CA MET A 1 2.21 -18.66 -9.92
C MET A 1 2.77 -17.28 -10.12
N HIS A 2 2.25 -16.48 -11.07
CA HIS A 2 2.71 -15.11 -11.25
C HIS A 2 2.00 -14.23 -10.22
N HIS A 3 2.70 -13.84 -9.16
CA HIS A 3 2.21 -12.85 -8.21
C HIS A 3 2.47 -11.46 -8.81
N THR A 4 1.49 -10.92 -9.54
CA THR A 4 1.58 -9.54 -10.04
C THR A 4 1.00 -8.60 -8.98
N LEU A 5 1.86 -7.79 -8.35
CA LEU A 5 1.39 -6.71 -7.50
C LEU A 5 0.88 -5.55 -8.38
N ALA A 6 -0.33 -5.73 -8.91
CA ALA A 6 -0.85 -4.97 -10.04
C ALA A 6 -1.58 -3.67 -9.65
N THR A 7 -1.26 -3.05 -8.51
CA THR A 7 -1.79 -1.70 -8.25
C THR A 7 -0.90 -0.68 -8.94
N ARG A 8 -1.33 -0.28 -10.15
CA ARG A 8 -0.69 0.76 -10.94
C ARG A 8 -1.45 2.08 -10.83
N PHE A 9 -0.73 3.13 -10.48
CA PHE A 9 -1.20 4.51 -10.64
C PHE A 9 -0.68 5.06 -11.97
N GLY A 10 -1.54 5.78 -12.69
CA GLY A 10 -1.16 6.42 -13.95
C GLY A 10 -0.17 7.57 -13.71
N ARG A 11 0.48 8.04 -14.79
CA ARG A 11 1.36 9.23 -14.74
C ARG A 11 0.64 10.47 -14.18
N ASN A 12 -0.67 10.55 -14.40
CA ASN A 12 -1.55 11.55 -13.80
C ASN A 12 -2.11 11.01 -12.48
N SER A 13 -1.29 11.03 -11.44
CA SER A 13 -1.69 10.75 -10.06
C SER A 13 -1.14 11.82 -9.14
N HIS A 14 -1.83 12.06 -8.02
CA HIS A 14 -1.31 12.92 -6.97
C HIS A 14 -0.59 12.04 -5.97
N GLN A 15 0.72 12.23 -5.83
CA GLN A 15 1.56 11.48 -4.89
C GLN A 15 2.35 12.42 -3.98
N ILE A 16 2.63 11.94 -2.78
CA ILE A 16 3.50 12.59 -1.81
C ILE A 16 4.37 11.54 -1.13
N SER A 17 5.62 11.91 -0.84
CA SER A 17 6.57 11.11 -0.05
C SER A 17 7.24 12.03 0.96
N GLY A 18 7.34 11.59 2.22
CA GLY A 18 7.96 12.33 3.31
C GLY A 18 9.25 11.67 3.80
N ARG A 19 10.22 12.50 4.25
CA ARG A 19 11.32 12.02 5.12
C ARG A 19 10.84 11.80 6.56
N GLU A 20 9.79 12.52 6.94
CA GLU A 20 9.05 12.41 8.18
C GLU A 20 7.65 11.85 7.89
N ALA A 21 6.96 11.41 8.94
CA ALA A 21 5.60 10.91 8.84
C ALA A 21 4.65 12.00 8.30
N LEU A 22 3.78 11.62 7.37
CA LEU A 22 2.75 12.49 6.81
C LEU A 22 1.62 12.68 7.83
N ASP A 23 1.30 13.93 8.13
CA ASP A 23 0.15 14.29 8.96
C ASP A 23 -1.16 14.31 8.13
N ASN A 24 -2.28 14.55 8.82
CA ASN A 24 -3.58 14.59 8.14
C ASN A 24 -3.74 15.77 7.20
N GLU A 25 -3.04 16.88 7.43
CA GLU A 25 -3.09 18.02 6.53
C GLU A 25 -2.40 17.70 5.19
N ALA A 26 -1.22 17.10 5.25
CA ALA A 26 -0.47 16.65 4.08
C ALA A 26 -1.24 15.58 3.30
N LEU A 27 -1.84 14.61 4.00
CA LEU A 27 -2.68 13.58 3.38
C LEU A 27 -3.91 14.20 2.73
N TYR A 28 -4.63 15.09 3.42
CA TYR A 28 -5.85 15.71 2.89
C TYR A 28 -5.57 16.51 1.61
N ARG A 29 -4.43 17.21 1.56
CA ARG A 29 -4.03 18.01 0.39
C ARG A 29 -3.69 17.16 -0.84
N HIS A 30 -3.18 15.94 -0.67
CA HIS A 30 -2.67 15.12 -1.79
C HIS A 30 -3.54 13.91 -2.14
N VAL A 31 -4.16 13.30 -1.14
CA VAL A 31 -4.98 12.09 -1.27
C VAL A 31 -6.32 12.28 -0.55
N PRO A 32 -7.12 13.29 -0.90
CA PRO A 32 -8.36 13.62 -0.20
C PRO A 32 -9.36 12.46 -0.16
N SER A 33 -9.28 11.49 -1.08
CA SER A 33 -10.23 10.37 -1.11
C SER A 33 -10.16 9.46 0.10
N ILE A 34 -9.05 9.43 0.85
CA ILE A 34 -8.97 8.67 2.10
C ILE A 34 -9.89 9.24 3.19
N PHE A 35 -10.29 10.52 3.05
CA PHE A 35 -11.16 11.27 3.95
C PHE A 35 -12.60 11.37 3.46
N ALA A 36 -12.97 10.60 2.42
CA ALA A 36 -14.38 10.46 2.07
C ALA A 36 -15.18 10.08 3.34
N ARG A 37 -16.45 10.46 3.41
CA ARG A 37 -17.35 10.06 4.50
C ARG A 37 -18.31 8.95 4.09
N GLU A 38 -18.38 8.70 2.80
CA GLU A 38 -19.30 7.77 2.17
C GLU A 38 -18.72 7.21 0.87
N ALA A 39 -19.37 6.18 0.36
CA ALA A 39 -19.08 5.66 -0.96
C ALA A 39 -19.63 6.59 -2.05
N HIS A 40 -19.09 6.51 -3.27
CA HIS A 40 -19.64 7.26 -4.39
C HIS A 40 -21.08 6.79 -4.70
N ASP A 41 -21.96 7.71 -5.11
CA ASP A 41 -23.37 7.45 -5.50
C ASP A 41 -23.57 6.37 -6.59
N SER A 42 -22.49 5.95 -7.25
CA SER A 42 -22.52 4.88 -8.24
C SER A 42 -22.51 3.50 -7.59
N ARG A 43 -22.40 3.41 -6.26
CA ARG A 43 -22.36 2.16 -5.49
C ARG A 43 -23.77 1.79 -5.03
N SER A 44 -24.05 0.49 -5.04
CA SER A 44 -25.33 -0.04 -4.56
C SER A 44 -25.32 -0.17 -3.04
N ASP A 45 -26.51 -0.33 -2.45
CA ASP A 45 -26.70 -0.54 -1.01
C ASP A 45 -25.96 -1.77 -0.45
N ARG A 46 -25.51 -2.68 -1.32
CA ARG A 46 -24.70 -3.85 -0.92
C ARG A 46 -23.22 -3.50 -0.69
N TYR A 47 -22.77 -2.34 -1.14
CA TYR A 47 -21.40 -1.89 -1.00
C TYR A 47 -21.17 -1.41 0.42
N VAL A 48 -20.29 -2.11 1.15
CA VAL A 48 -19.93 -1.69 2.51
C VAL A 48 -18.79 -0.68 2.43
N TYR A 49 -19.12 0.56 2.75
CA TYR A 49 -18.15 1.64 2.87
C TYR A 49 -17.20 1.39 4.04
N VAL A 50 -15.92 1.62 3.80
CA VAL A 50 -14.87 1.53 4.83
C VAL A 50 -14.01 2.79 4.75
N PRO A 51 -14.02 3.63 5.79
CA PRO A 51 -13.22 4.85 5.82
C PRO A 51 -11.74 4.51 5.97
N THR A 52 -10.96 4.78 4.92
CA THR A 52 -9.51 4.51 4.94
C THR A 52 -8.82 5.31 6.04
N ILE A 53 -9.25 6.54 6.31
CA ILE A 53 -8.68 7.34 7.40
C ILE A 53 -8.80 6.67 8.77
N GLU A 54 -9.90 5.97 9.08
CA GLU A 54 -10.03 5.29 10.37
C GLU A 54 -9.04 4.14 10.52
N ILE A 55 -8.73 3.45 9.42
CA ILE A 55 -7.70 2.41 9.38
C ILE A 55 -6.32 3.02 9.61
N VAL A 56 -6.04 4.16 8.96
CA VAL A 56 -4.77 4.89 9.15
C VAL A 56 -4.59 5.35 10.58
N GLU A 57 -5.64 5.90 11.22
CA GLU A 57 -5.58 6.28 12.63
C GLU A 57 -5.46 5.08 13.57
N GLY A 58 -6.09 3.95 13.22
CA GLY A 58 -5.88 2.67 13.91
C GLY A 58 -4.42 2.24 13.88
N LEU A 59 -3.83 2.22 12.70
CA LEU A 59 -2.43 1.85 12.49
C LEU A 59 -1.46 2.81 13.18
N ARG A 60 -1.73 4.12 13.19
CA ARG A 60 -0.93 5.10 13.95
C ARG A 60 -0.90 4.81 15.44
N ARG A 61 -2.01 4.40 16.03
CA ARG A 61 -2.06 3.99 17.45
C ARG A 61 -1.16 2.78 17.74
N GLU A 62 -0.97 1.92 16.73
CA GLU A 62 -0.06 0.76 16.79
C GLU A 62 1.39 1.09 16.36
N GLY A 63 1.70 2.37 16.14
CA GLY A 63 3.04 2.87 15.80
C GLY A 63 3.38 2.82 14.31
N TRP A 64 2.39 2.66 13.43
CA TRP A 64 2.56 2.69 11.98
C TRP A 64 2.17 4.05 11.41
N PHE A 65 3.12 4.72 10.75
CA PHE A 65 2.95 6.08 10.26
C PHE A 65 3.07 6.13 8.73
N PRO A 66 2.23 6.91 8.02
CA PRO A 66 2.30 7.01 6.58
C PRO A 66 3.51 7.84 6.14
N PHE A 67 4.31 7.33 5.21
CA PHE A 67 5.44 8.06 4.61
C PHE A 67 5.25 8.31 3.12
N PHE A 68 4.28 7.62 2.51
CA PHE A 68 3.92 7.83 1.12
C PHE A 68 2.42 7.65 0.96
N ALA A 69 1.84 8.47 0.08
CA ALA A 69 0.46 8.37 -0.31
C ALA A 69 0.33 8.70 -1.80
N VAL A 70 -0.58 8.01 -2.50
CA VAL A 70 -0.92 8.32 -3.89
C VAL A 70 -2.40 8.10 -4.13
N GLN A 71 -3.01 8.95 -4.97
CA GLN A 71 -4.38 8.82 -5.42
C GLN A 71 -4.44 8.95 -6.95
N ALA A 72 -5.28 8.14 -7.57
CA ALA A 72 -5.57 8.22 -8.99
C ALA A 72 -6.36 9.49 -9.32
N VAL A 73 -6.12 10.06 -10.50
CA VAL A 73 -6.95 11.14 -11.06
C VAL A 73 -7.95 10.51 -12.05
N PRO A 74 -9.22 10.29 -11.65
CA PRO A 74 -10.22 9.76 -12.56
C PRO A 74 -10.53 10.78 -13.67
N ARG A 75 -10.92 10.28 -14.84
CA ARG A 75 -11.40 11.14 -15.95
C ARG A 75 -12.69 11.86 -15.60
N ASP A 76 -13.54 11.19 -14.83
CA ASP A 76 -14.79 11.70 -14.29
C ASP A 76 -14.49 12.42 -12.96
N GLY A 77 -14.64 13.74 -12.96
CA GLY A 77 -14.34 14.59 -11.80
C GLY A 77 -15.19 14.28 -10.57
N SER A 78 -16.41 13.75 -10.75
CA SER A 78 -17.28 13.37 -9.63
C SER A 78 -16.66 12.26 -8.76
N ARG A 79 -15.78 11.45 -9.35
CA ARG A 79 -15.08 10.35 -8.66
C ARG A 79 -13.84 10.78 -7.91
N HIS A 80 -13.41 12.04 -8.03
CA HIS A 80 -12.14 12.48 -7.44
C HIS A 80 -12.08 12.23 -5.93
N GLY A 81 -13.16 12.53 -5.19
CA GLY A 81 -13.26 12.27 -3.75
C GLY A 81 -13.35 10.78 -3.36
N HIS A 82 -13.49 9.87 -4.30
CA HIS A 82 -13.67 8.42 -4.06
C HIS A 82 -12.65 7.56 -4.81
N ALA A 83 -11.69 8.21 -5.47
CA ALA A 83 -10.75 7.57 -6.36
C ALA A 83 -9.86 6.58 -5.62
N LYS A 84 -9.39 5.57 -6.36
CA LYS A 84 -8.39 4.62 -5.89
C LYS A 84 -7.19 5.36 -5.28
N HIS A 85 -6.75 4.90 -4.13
CA HIS A 85 -5.62 5.44 -3.39
C HIS A 85 -4.78 4.33 -2.78
N MET A 86 -3.53 4.66 -2.47
CA MET A 86 -2.59 3.79 -1.80
C MET A 86 -1.83 4.57 -0.73
N LEU A 87 -1.60 3.94 0.41
CA LEU A 87 -0.73 4.44 1.46
C LEU A 87 0.35 3.40 1.77
N ARG A 88 1.52 3.90 2.19
CA ARG A 88 2.62 3.06 2.65
C ARG A 88 3.06 3.56 4.01
N LEU A 89 2.94 2.69 5.00
CA LEU A 89 3.15 3.00 6.40
C LEU A 89 4.36 2.24 6.93
N ARG A 90 5.14 2.88 7.80
CA ARG A 90 6.32 2.31 8.45
C ARG A 90 6.21 2.44 9.95
N ARG A 91 6.88 1.56 10.68
CA ARG A 91 7.17 1.80 12.10
C ARG A 91 8.32 2.79 12.27
N ASP A 92 8.31 3.46 13.41
CA ASP A 92 9.29 4.49 13.78
C ASP A 92 10.75 3.97 13.74
N ASP A 93 10.95 2.69 14.04
CA ASP A 93 12.25 2.01 13.98
C ASP A 93 12.80 1.81 12.55
N GLY A 94 12.00 2.07 11.52
CA GLY A 94 12.37 2.03 10.10
C GLY A 94 12.86 3.37 9.53
N ILE A 95 12.74 4.47 10.27
CA ILE A 95 13.05 5.81 9.76
C ILE A 95 14.57 6.00 9.62
N GLY A 96 15.01 6.46 8.44
CA GLY A 96 16.42 6.76 8.15
C GLY A 96 17.28 5.56 7.73
N LYS A 97 16.73 4.35 7.70
CA LYS A 97 17.40 3.15 7.16
C LYS A 97 17.46 3.20 5.63
N PRO A 98 18.35 2.44 4.95
CA PRO A 98 18.37 2.34 3.48
C PRO A 98 17.16 1.58 2.92
N GLU A 99 16.45 0.84 3.78
CA GLU A 99 15.24 0.08 3.47
C GLU A 99 14.31 0.06 4.68
N ALA A 100 13.02 -0.11 4.44
CA ALA A 100 12.03 -0.24 5.49
C ALA A 100 10.95 -1.27 5.12
N ALA A 101 10.57 -2.07 6.12
CA ALA A 101 9.35 -2.84 6.08
C ALA A 101 8.14 -1.90 6.12
N GLU A 102 7.18 -2.13 5.25
CA GLU A 102 6.01 -1.29 5.06
C GLU A 102 4.72 -2.11 5.07
N VAL A 103 3.71 -1.56 5.76
CA VAL A 103 2.31 -1.93 5.52
C VAL A 103 1.83 -1.09 4.36
N ILE A 104 1.28 -1.75 3.34
CA ILE A 104 0.78 -1.09 2.13
C ILE A 104 -0.72 -1.31 2.07
N ILE A 105 -1.47 -0.22 1.97
CA ILE A 105 -2.93 -0.23 1.84
C ILE A 105 -3.29 0.24 0.44
N VAL A 106 -4.24 -0.44 -0.19
CA VAL A 106 -4.88 0.02 -1.42
C VAL A 106 -6.39 -0.05 -1.24
N ASN A 107 -7.10 1.02 -1.57
CA ASN A 107 -8.55 1.05 -1.47
C ASN A 107 -9.15 2.00 -2.51
N SER A 108 -10.46 1.90 -2.76
CA SER A 108 -11.23 2.90 -3.49
C SER A 108 -12.66 2.95 -2.96
N HIS A 109 -13.29 4.12 -3.01
CA HIS A 109 -14.67 4.31 -2.53
C HIS A 109 -15.69 4.36 -3.67
N ASP A 110 -15.23 4.17 -4.90
CA ASP A 110 -16.03 4.10 -6.12
C ASP A 110 -16.13 2.67 -6.69
N GLY A 111 -15.58 1.69 -5.97
CA GLY A 111 -15.57 0.26 -6.30
C GLY A 111 -14.73 -0.14 -7.50
N THR A 112 -13.79 0.71 -7.94
CA THR A 112 -12.76 0.35 -8.93
C THR A 112 -11.63 -0.51 -8.37
N SER A 113 -11.52 -0.61 -7.04
CA SER A 113 -10.61 -1.51 -6.33
C SER A 113 -11.33 -2.13 -5.13
N ALA A 114 -10.92 -3.34 -4.75
CA ALA A 114 -11.19 -3.85 -3.41
C ALA A 114 -10.22 -3.22 -2.41
N TYR A 115 -10.54 -3.35 -1.12
CA TYR A 115 -9.57 -3.12 -0.06
C TYR A 115 -8.48 -4.19 -0.12
N GLN A 116 -7.22 -3.76 -0.06
CA GLN A 116 -6.04 -4.61 -0.03
C GLN A 116 -5.09 -4.11 1.05
N MET A 117 -4.49 -5.05 1.79
CA MET A 117 -3.41 -4.79 2.73
C MET A 117 -2.35 -5.87 2.56
N PHE A 118 -1.07 -5.47 2.51
CA PHE A 118 0.05 -6.41 2.42
C PHE A 118 1.33 -5.82 3.01
N ALA A 119 2.23 -6.71 3.43
CA ALA A 119 3.59 -6.36 3.81
C ALA A 119 4.45 -6.20 2.56
N GLY A 120 5.37 -5.23 2.55
CA GLY A 120 6.39 -5.09 1.50
C GLY A 120 7.65 -4.42 2.04
N VAL A 121 8.78 -4.58 1.35
CA VAL A 121 9.99 -3.80 1.64
C VAL A 121 10.10 -2.68 0.61
N LEU A 122 10.30 -1.45 1.08
CA LEU A 122 10.77 -0.37 0.23
C LEU A 122 12.26 -0.21 0.33
N ARG A 123 12.90 -0.10 -0.83
CA ARG A 123 14.24 0.46 -0.96
C ARG A 123 14.18 1.93 -1.38
N PHE A 124 14.78 2.83 -0.62
CA PHE A 124 14.60 4.29 -0.82
C PHE A 124 15.15 4.84 -2.14
N VAL A 125 16.00 4.08 -2.85
CA VAL A 125 16.46 4.44 -4.21
C VAL A 125 15.42 4.15 -5.31
N CYS A 126 14.35 3.42 -5.00
CA CYS A 126 13.26 3.15 -5.93
C CYS A 126 12.40 4.40 -6.12
N THR A 127 12.72 5.22 -7.11
CA THR A 127 11.98 6.47 -7.44
C THR A 127 10.61 6.21 -8.06
N ASN A 128 10.36 5.01 -8.57
CA ASN A 128 9.10 4.62 -9.23
C ASN A 128 8.11 3.94 -8.29
N SER A 129 8.42 3.83 -6.99
CA SER A 129 7.61 3.11 -5.98
C SER A 129 7.24 1.67 -6.42
N MET A 130 8.07 1.05 -7.26
CA MET A 130 7.89 -0.34 -7.65
C MET A 130 8.03 -1.23 -6.43
N ILE A 131 7.01 -2.05 -6.20
CA ILE A 131 7.01 -3.11 -5.20
C ILE A 131 7.21 -4.41 -5.98
N ALA A 132 8.34 -5.08 -5.76
CA ALA A 132 8.71 -6.32 -6.42
C ALA A 132 9.02 -7.39 -5.35
N GLY A 133 8.53 -8.60 -5.54
CA GLY A 133 8.64 -9.68 -4.57
C GLY A 133 7.89 -10.92 -5.04
N GLU A 134 8.36 -12.09 -4.62
CA GLU A 134 7.82 -13.39 -5.05
C GLU A 134 6.61 -13.84 -4.24
N ARG A 135 6.48 -13.35 -3.00
CA ARG A 135 5.39 -13.68 -2.07
C ARG A 135 5.07 -12.44 -1.24
N PHE A 136 3.83 -11.99 -1.36
CA PHE A 136 3.25 -10.97 -0.49
C PHE A 136 2.06 -11.64 0.18
N GLU A 137 2.05 -11.76 1.49
CA GLU A 137 0.81 -12.04 2.20
C GLU A 137 -0.13 -10.86 1.94
N GLU A 138 -1.03 -11.05 0.98
CA GLU A 138 -2.00 -10.06 0.55
C GLU A 138 -3.35 -10.43 1.15
N VAL A 139 -3.83 -9.57 2.04
CA VAL A 139 -5.20 -9.62 2.53
C VAL A 139 -6.06 -8.77 1.60
N ARG A 140 -6.94 -9.44 0.86
CA ARG A 140 -7.96 -8.79 0.02
C ARG A 140 -9.32 -8.92 0.68
N VAL A 141 -9.94 -7.78 0.98
CA VAL A 141 -11.27 -7.76 1.57
C VAL A 141 -12.27 -7.12 0.60
N PRO A 142 -13.26 -7.87 0.09
CA PRO A 142 -14.30 -7.29 -0.74
C PRO A 142 -15.18 -6.36 0.10
N HIS A 143 -15.68 -5.27 -0.50
CA HIS A 143 -16.63 -4.33 0.14
C HIS A 143 -18.03 -4.95 0.33
N LYS A 144 -18.10 -6.01 1.14
CA LYS A 144 -19.29 -6.79 1.52
C LYS A 144 -19.21 -7.09 3.03
N GLY A 145 -20.29 -7.62 3.60
CA GLY A 145 -20.46 -7.78 5.05
C GLY A 145 -19.25 -8.36 5.80
N GLY A 146 -19.05 -7.92 7.05
CA GLY A 146 -17.95 -8.36 7.92
C GLY A 146 -16.57 -7.79 7.55
N ILE A 147 -16.52 -6.74 6.74
CA ILE A 147 -15.25 -6.14 6.27
C ILE A 147 -14.38 -5.61 7.41
N GLN A 148 -14.96 -5.01 8.44
CA GLN A 148 -14.18 -4.41 9.54
C GLN A 148 -13.38 -5.47 10.30
N ASP A 149 -14.00 -6.59 10.67
CA ASP A 149 -13.34 -7.69 11.37
C ASP A 149 -12.21 -8.29 10.52
N GLN A 150 -12.47 -8.50 9.22
CA GLN A 150 -11.49 -9.01 8.26
C GLN A 150 -10.29 -8.07 8.07
N ILE A 151 -10.51 -6.76 8.16
CA ILE A 151 -9.43 -5.76 8.08
C ILE A 151 -8.56 -5.84 9.32
N ILE A 152 -9.17 -5.93 10.50
CA ILE A 152 -8.43 -6.03 11.77
C ILE A 152 -7.60 -7.30 11.80
N GLU A 153 -8.20 -8.45 11.46
CA GLU A 153 -7.48 -9.72 11.33
C GLU A 153 -6.33 -9.60 10.33
N GLY A 154 -6.59 -8.97 9.18
CA GLY A 154 -5.60 -8.76 8.14
C GLY A 154 -4.37 -7.97 8.58
N VAL A 155 -4.52 -6.99 9.48
CA VAL A 155 -3.39 -6.23 10.05
C VAL A 155 -2.45 -7.15 10.81
N TYR A 156 -2.98 -8.05 11.65
CA TYR A 156 -2.17 -8.98 12.43
C TYR A 156 -1.45 -9.98 11.53
N THR A 157 -2.16 -10.55 10.54
CA THR A 157 -1.58 -11.47 9.56
C THR A 157 -0.42 -10.83 8.80
N VAL A 158 -0.56 -9.57 8.38
CA VAL A 158 0.49 -8.84 7.67
C VAL A 158 1.68 -8.53 8.58
N ALA A 159 1.42 -8.22 9.85
CA ALA A 159 2.48 -7.92 10.82
C ALA A 159 3.36 -9.14 11.15
N GLU A 160 2.77 -10.34 11.22
CA GLU A 160 3.49 -11.59 11.45
C GLU A 160 4.47 -11.94 10.32
N ASP A 161 4.28 -11.38 9.12
CA ASP A 161 5.11 -11.70 7.96
C ASP A 161 6.41 -10.88 7.88
N PHE A 162 6.53 -9.79 8.63
CA PHE A 162 7.68 -8.89 8.53
C PHE A 162 9.05 -9.55 8.78
N PRO A 163 9.23 -10.43 9.78
CA PRO A 163 10.51 -11.11 9.98
C PRO A 163 10.93 -11.92 8.74
N ARG A 164 10.00 -12.66 8.12
CA ARG A 164 10.25 -13.46 6.92
C ARG A 164 10.61 -12.58 5.72
N LEU A 165 9.91 -11.46 5.57
CA LEU A 165 10.14 -10.48 4.50
C LEU A 165 11.53 -9.81 4.63
N ILE A 166 11.96 -9.51 5.85
CA ILE A 166 13.31 -9.01 6.14
C ILE A 166 14.36 -10.07 5.79
N GLU A 167 14.19 -11.31 6.24
CA GLU A 167 15.10 -12.42 5.96
C GLU A 167 15.24 -12.69 4.45
N ALA A 168 14.12 -12.71 3.72
CA ALA A 168 14.14 -12.87 2.26
C ALA A 168 14.92 -11.73 1.58
N THR A 169 14.77 -10.50 2.08
CA THR A 169 15.48 -9.32 1.58
C THR A 169 16.97 -9.42 1.81
N GLU A 170 17.40 -9.83 3.01
CA GLU A 170 18.83 -10.03 3.30
C GLU A 170 19.42 -11.18 2.46
N THR A 171 18.68 -12.29 2.30
CA THR A 171 19.10 -13.42 1.45
C THR A 171 19.31 -12.99 -0.01
N MET A 172 18.40 -12.15 -0.55
CA MET A 172 18.54 -11.59 -1.89
C MET A 172 19.79 -10.71 -2.02
N LYS A 173 20.13 -9.92 -1.01
CA LYS A 173 21.34 -9.08 -1.01
C LYS A 173 22.63 -9.88 -0.92
N ASP A 174 22.62 -10.97 -0.16
CA ASP A 174 23.77 -11.84 0.04
C ASP A 174 24.05 -12.75 -1.16
N THR A 175 23.07 -12.93 -2.05
CA THR A 175 23.22 -13.74 -3.26
C THR A 175 24.20 -13.08 -4.22
N ARG A 176 25.39 -13.68 -4.37
CA ARG A 176 26.41 -13.27 -5.33
C ARG A 176 26.38 -14.18 -6.54
N LEU A 177 26.02 -13.62 -7.69
CA LEU A 177 26.08 -14.31 -8.97
C LEU A 177 27.51 -14.24 -9.54
N SER A 178 28.00 -15.37 -10.05
CA SER A 178 29.19 -15.41 -10.91
C SER A 178 28.96 -14.64 -12.21
N GLU A 179 30.03 -14.27 -12.93
CA GLU A 179 29.89 -13.59 -14.23
C GLU A 179 29.03 -14.38 -15.22
N GLY A 180 29.12 -15.72 -15.20
CA GLY A 180 28.30 -16.58 -16.05
C GLY A 180 26.82 -16.48 -15.70
N GLU A 181 26.48 -16.56 -14.43
CA GLU A 181 25.09 -16.44 -13.95
C GLU A 181 24.53 -15.03 -14.20
N GLN A 182 25.34 -13.99 -14.05
CA GLN A 182 24.94 -12.62 -14.38
C GLN A 182 24.56 -12.46 -15.85
N ARG A 183 25.34 -13.07 -16.77
CA ARG A 183 25.02 -13.05 -18.21
C ARG A 183 23.71 -13.76 -18.50
N VAL A 184 23.53 -14.96 -17.94
CA VAL A 184 22.28 -15.72 -18.11
C VAL A 184 21.08 -14.94 -17.58
N LEU A 185 21.18 -14.30 -16.40
CA LEU A 185 20.10 -13.51 -15.83
C LEU A 185 19.79 -12.25 -16.66
N ALA A 186 20.81 -11.59 -17.23
CA ALA A 186 20.62 -10.40 -18.05
C ALA A 186 19.99 -10.68 -19.42
N GLU A 187 20.13 -11.91 -19.92
CA GLU A 187 19.56 -12.36 -21.20
C GLU A 187 18.16 -12.98 -21.08
N ALA A 188 17.69 -13.23 -19.85
CA ALA A 188 16.37 -13.79 -19.54
C ALA A 188 15.25 -12.73 -19.54
#